data_AF-A0A832LRT8-F1
#
_entry.id   AF-A0A832LRT8-F1
#
_cell.length_a   1.000
_cell.length_b   1.000
_cell.length_c   1.000
_cell.angle_alpha   90.00
_cell.angle_beta   90.00
_cell.angle_gamma   90.00
#
_symmetry.space_group_name_H-M   'P 1'
#
loop_
_entity.id
_entity.type
_entity.pdbx_description
1 polymer ?
#
loop_
_entity_poly.entity_id
_entity_poly.type
_entity_poly.pdbx_seq_one_letter_code
_entity_poly.pdbx_strand_id
1 'polypeptide(L)'
;MKSHEVIREAVSEPGVKAVAAALKVSPALVYKWCEPPADEKDPDQSGARNPLDRVREMYHLTKDIRLIRWLCNDAGGFFVANPEPDEGRTFDESIFGQSRRMVREFSALLDAVTQSVENDHSVDPREAIEIRQRWEDLKSSVERFVISCERGLYDRRPDKR
;
A
#
# COMPACT_ATOMS: atom_id res chain seq x y z
N MET A 1 -9.70 3.22 -5.78
CA MET A 1 -10.57 2.05 -6.06
C MET A 1 -11.42 1.74 -4.84
N LYS A 2 -12.72 1.53 -5.01
CA LYS A 2 -13.66 1.20 -3.92
C LYS A 2 -13.66 -0.31 -3.65
N SER A 3 -13.95 -0.75 -2.42
CA SER A 3 -13.87 -2.17 -2.02
C SER A 3 -14.72 -3.11 -2.89
N HIS A 4 -15.93 -2.70 -3.27
CA HIS A 4 -16.83 -3.49 -4.11
C HIS A 4 -16.35 -3.62 -5.56
N GLU A 5 -15.58 -2.66 -6.07
CA GLU A 5 -14.94 -2.73 -7.40
C GLU A 5 -13.84 -3.80 -7.37
N VAL A 6 -13.00 -3.80 -6.32
CA VAL A 6 -11.95 -4.81 -6.11
C VAL A 6 -12.55 -6.22 -6.08
N ILE A 7 -13.62 -6.41 -5.29
CA ILE A 7 -14.28 -7.72 -5.20
C ILE A 7 -14.84 -8.14 -6.55
N ARG A 8 -15.52 -7.23 -7.27
CA ARG A 8 -16.10 -7.52 -8.59
C ARG A 8 -15.05 -8.00 -9.59
N GLU A 9 -13.90 -7.35 -9.63
CA GLU A 9 -12.78 -7.75 -10.49
C GLU A 9 -12.19 -9.09 -10.05
N ALA A 10 -11.95 -9.28 -8.75
CA ALA A 10 -11.36 -10.50 -8.22
C ALA A 10 -12.23 -11.76 -8.41
N VAL A 11 -13.56 -11.62 -8.40
CA VAL A 11 -14.48 -12.75 -8.63
C VAL A 11 -14.79 -13.00 -10.11
N SER A 12 -14.33 -12.12 -11.02
CA SER A 12 -14.70 -12.17 -12.43
C SER A 12 -14.18 -13.43 -13.13
N GLU A 13 -12.90 -13.76 -12.94
CA GLU A 13 -12.26 -14.92 -13.58
C GLU A 13 -12.69 -16.25 -12.95
N PRO A 14 -12.66 -16.45 -11.61
CA PRO A 14 -13.14 -17.71 -11.03
C PRO A 14 -14.65 -17.89 -11.17
N GLY A 15 -15.38 -16.78 -11.31
CA GLY A 15 -16.84 -16.72 -11.39
C GLY A 15 -17.53 -16.76 -10.03
N VAL A 16 -18.61 -15.97 -9.91
CA VAL A 16 -19.38 -15.78 -8.66
C VAL A 16 -19.83 -17.10 -8.03
N LYS A 17 -20.27 -18.09 -8.83
CA LYS A 17 -20.72 -19.39 -8.31
C LYS A 17 -19.59 -20.19 -7.68
N ALA A 18 -18.39 -20.18 -8.27
CA ALA A 18 -17.25 -20.91 -7.75
C ALA A 18 -16.76 -20.29 -6.44
N VAL A 19 -16.67 -18.96 -6.40
CA VAL A 19 -16.29 -18.21 -5.19
C VAL A 19 -17.30 -18.45 -4.06
N ALA A 20 -18.60 -18.39 -4.37
CA ALA A 20 -19.66 -18.64 -3.39
C ALA A 20 -19.57 -20.06 -2.79
N ALA A 21 -19.36 -21.07 -3.63
CA ALA A 21 -19.18 -22.44 -3.19
C ALA A 21 -17.94 -22.62 -2.31
N ALA A 22 -16.79 -22.06 -2.71
CA ALA A 22 -15.55 -22.15 -1.94
C ALA A 22 -15.65 -21.48 -0.56
N LEU A 23 -16.30 -20.31 -0.50
CA LEU A 23 -16.51 -19.55 0.73
C LEU A 23 -17.73 -20.02 1.55
N LYS A 24 -18.48 -21.01 1.05
CA LYS A 24 -19.71 -21.55 1.68
C LYS A 24 -20.76 -20.47 1.97
N VAL A 25 -20.96 -19.57 1.01
CA VAL A 25 -21.98 -18.51 1.04
C VAL A 25 -22.90 -18.62 -0.17
N SER A 26 -24.01 -17.87 -0.18
CA SER A 26 -24.90 -17.85 -1.33
C SER A 26 -24.31 -17.01 -2.48
N PRO A 27 -24.53 -17.39 -3.76
CA PRO A 27 -24.13 -16.56 -4.90
C PRO A 27 -24.73 -15.16 -4.85
N ALA A 28 -25.97 -15.04 -4.36
CA ALA A 28 -26.65 -13.74 -4.18
C ALA A 28 -25.87 -12.81 -3.22
N LEU A 29 -25.26 -13.35 -2.16
CA LEU A 29 -24.45 -12.56 -1.25
C LEU A 29 -23.16 -12.07 -1.93
N VAL A 30 -22.53 -12.90 -2.76
CA VAL A 30 -21.33 -12.52 -3.51
C VAL A 30 -21.64 -11.44 -4.56
N TYR A 31 -22.79 -11.51 -5.24
CA TYR A 31 -23.26 -10.41 -6.10
C TYR A 31 -23.43 -9.12 -5.30
N LYS A 32 -24.08 -9.17 -4.13
CA LYS A 32 -24.22 -8.01 -3.24
C LYS A 32 -22.90 -7.44 -2.76
N TRP A 33 -21.83 -8.23 -2.64
CA TRP A 33 -20.49 -7.72 -2.30
C TRP A 33 -19.83 -6.92 -3.44
N CYS A 34 -20.26 -7.14 -4.68
CA CYS A 34 -19.77 -6.45 -5.87
C CYS A 34 -20.49 -5.11 -6.12
N GLU A 35 -21.54 -4.82 -5.34
CA GLU A 35 -22.34 -3.60 -5.39
C GLU A 35 -21.91 -2.61 -4.29
N PRO A 36 -22.13 -1.30 -4.49
CA PRO A 36 -21.97 -0.31 -3.43
C PRO A 36 -22.84 -0.68 -2.21
N PRO A 37 -22.27 -0.75 -0.98
CA PRO A 37 -23.07 -1.00 0.21
C PRO A 37 -23.88 0.25 0.57
N ALA A 38 -25.09 0.04 1.12
CA ALA A 38 -25.90 1.12 1.68
C ALA A 38 -25.09 1.99 2.64
N ASP A 39 -25.15 3.30 2.43
CA ASP A 39 -24.58 4.31 3.33
C ASP A 39 -25.68 5.29 3.79
N GLU A 40 -25.33 6.19 4.71
CA GLU A 40 -26.27 7.16 5.27
C GLU A 40 -26.85 8.13 4.23
N LYS A 41 -26.21 8.26 3.05
CA LYS A 41 -26.61 9.18 1.99
C LYS A 41 -27.52 8.52 0.97
N ASP A 42 -27.45 7.20 0.83
CA ASP A 42 -28.28 6.42 -0.08
C ASP A 42 -28.66 5.05 0.52
N PRO A 43 -29.71 5.02 1.35
CA PRO A 43 -30.17 3.81 2.04
C PRO A 43 -30.76 2.75 1.09
N ASP A 44 -31.09 3.12 -0.16
CA ASP A 44 -31.74 2.26 -1.13
C ASP A 44 -30.75 1.32 -1.86
N GLN A 45 -29.45 1.47 -1.62
CA GLN A 45 -28.43 0.59 -2.21
C GLN A 45 -28.51 -0.83 -1.64
N SER A 46 -28.56 -1.83 -2.51
CA SER A 46 -28.75 -3.25 -2.17
C SER A 46 -27.47 -3.98 -1.75
N GLY A 47 -26.31 -3.33 -1.85
CA GLY A 47 -25.02 -3.94 -1.56
C GLY A 47 -24.85 -4.29 -0.08
N ALA A 48 -24.15 -5.39 0.17
CA ALA A 48 -23.85 -5.85 1.53
C ALA A 48 -22.39 -5.51 1.88
N ARG A 49 -22.11 -5.23 3.17
CA ARG A 49 -20.74 -5.09 3.66
C ARG A 49 -19.92 -6.32 3.28
N ASN A 50 -18.97 -6.12 2.37
CA ASN A 50 -18.13 -7.17 1.82
C ASN A 50 -16.96 -7.52 2.77
N PRO A 51 -16.23 -8.61 2.53
CA PRO A 51 -15.13 -9.02 3.40
C PRO A 51 -14.04 -7.95 3.59
N LEU A 52 -13.71 -7.18 2.54
CA LEU A 52 -12.72 -6.10 2.64
C LEU A 52 -13.22 -4.96 3.54
N ASP A 53 -14.51 -4.61 3.45
CA ASP A 53 -15.11 -3.62 4.35
C ASP A 53 -15.03 -4.04 5.82
N ARG A 54 -15.28 -5.33 6.10
CA ARG A 54 -15.22 -5.86 7.46
C ARG A 54 -13.81 -5.84 8.03
N VAL A 55 -12.80 -6.21 7.24
CA VAL A 55 -11.39 -6.12 7.68
C VAL A 55 -10.98 -4.67 7.90
N ARG A 56 -11.38 -3.76 7.00
CA ARG A 56 -11.15 -2.32 7.14
C ARG A 56 -11.77 -1.77 8.42
N GLU A 57 -13.01 -2.13 8.72
CA GLU A 57 -13.70 -1.74 9.96
C GLU A 57 -12.98 -2.27 11.20
N MET A 58 -12.59 -3.55 11.19
CA MET A 58 -11.82 -4.16 12.27
C MET A 58 -10.49 -3.43 12.50
N TYR A 59 -9.77 -3.08 11.43
CA TYR A 59 -8.57 -2.26 11.53
C TYR A 59 -8.86 -0.87 12.10
N HIS A 60 -9.94 -0.20 11.68
CA HIS A 60 -10.27 1.13 12.19
C HIS A 60 -10.65 1.13 13.67
N LEU A 61 -11.31 0.08 14.16
CA LEU A 61 -11.70 -0.09 15.55
C LEU A 61 -10.51 -0.46 16.46
N THR A 62 -9.62 -1.33 15.98
CA THR A 62 -8.50 -1.85 16.79
C THR A 62 -7.21 -1.05 16.66
N LYS A 63 -7.03 -0.36 15.52
CA LYS A 63 -5.77 0.26 15.08
C LYS A 63 -4.59 -0.71 15.02
N ASP A 64 -4.85 -2.03 14.99
CA ASP A 64 -3.80 -3.03 14.97
C ASP A 64 -3.31 -3.29 13.54
N ILE A 65 -2.13 -2.77 13.22
CA ILE A 65 -1.50 -2.90 11.90
C ILE A 65 -1.19 -4.36 11.51
N ARG A 66 -1.13 -5.28 12.49
CA ARG A 66 -0.87 -6.70 12.22
C ARG A 66 -1.95 -7.32 11.33
N LEU A 67 -3.19 -6.82 11.37
CA LEU A 67 -4.27 -7.26 10.49
C LEU A 67 -3.93 -7.07 9.01
N ILE A 68 -3.38 -5.90 8.67
CA ILE A 68 -3.01 -5.56 7.29
C ILE A 68 -1.74 -6.31 6.89
N ARG A 69 -0.73 -6.31 7.76
CA ARG A 69 0.53 -7.03 7.53
C ARG A 69 0.32 -8.52 7.30
N TRP A 70 -0.59 -9.15 8.06
CA TRP A 70 -0.92 -10.55 7.89
C TRP A 70 -1.47 -10.85 6.49
N LEU A 71 -2.43 -10.05 6.00
CA LEU A 71 -2.97 -10.20 4.64
C LEU A 71 -1.91 -9.98 3.55
N CYS A 72 -1.03 -8.98 3.71
CA CYS A 72 0.04 -8.76 2.75
C CYS A 72 1.04 -9.93 2.73
N ASN A 73 1.38 -10.48 3.90
CA ASN A 73 2.30 -11.60 4.01
C ASN A 73 1.71 -12.89 3.42
N ASP A 74 0.40 -13.13 3.57
CA ASP A 74 -0.30 -14.25 2.94
C ASP A 74 -0.21 -14.23 1.41
N ALA A 75 -0.24 -13.02 0.82
CA ALA A 75 -0.01 -12.81 -0.61
C ALA A 75 1.49 -12.81 -1.02
N GLY A 76 2.41 -13.20 -0.13
CA GLY A 76 3.85 -13.18 -0.37
C GLY A 76 4.46 -11.77 -0.44
N GLY A 77 3.70 -10.75 -0.05
CA GLY A 77 4.10 -9.35 -0.01
C GLY A 77 4.36 -8.87 1.42
N PHE A 78 4.46 -7.55 1.58
CA PHE A 78 4.53 -6.90 2.88
C PHE A 78 3.95 -5.49 2.78
N PHE A 79 3.47 -4.96 3.90
CA PHE A 79 2.88 -3.63 3.96
C PHE A 79 3.93 -2.57 4.29
N VAL A 80 4.04 -1.54 3.43
CA VAL A 80 4.78 -0.31 3.73
C VAL A 80 3.77 0.83 3.81
N ALA A 81 3.80 1.58 4.91
CA ALA A 81 2.94 2.73 5.07
C ALA A 81 3.36 3.84 4.12
N ASN A 82 2.38 4.49 3.49
CA ASN A 82 2.66 5.66 2.67
C ASN A 82 3.27 6.75 3.56
N PRO A 83 4.43 7.31 3.19
CA PRO A 83 5.07 8.40 3.91
C PRO A 83 4.27 9.70 3.75
N GLU A 84 4.24 10.52 4.81
CA GLU A 84 3.67 11.86 4.71
C GLU A 84 4.56 12.77 3.84
N PRO A 85 4.01 13.60 2.95
CA PRO A 85 4.82 14.58 2.23
C PRO A 85 5.32 15.68 3.17
N ASP A 86 6.43 16.33 2.80
CA ASP A 86 7.06 17.39 3.59
C ASP A 86 6.48 18.75 3.15
N GLU A 87 5.41 19.21 3.82
CA GLU A 87 4.56 20.34 3.37
C GLU A 87 5.18 21.74 3.64
N GLY A 88 6.39 21.82 4.23
CA GLY A 88 7.00 23.07 4.70
C GLY A 88 8.23 23.58 3.96
N ARG A 89 8.68 22.93 2.88
CA ARG A 89 9.93 23.29 2.17
C ARG A 89 9.67 24.07 0.88
N THR A 90 10.64 24.90 0.47
CA THR A 90 10.59 25.55 -0.85
C THR A 90 10.69 24.52 -1.98
N PHE A 91 10.23 24.88 -3.18
CA PHE A 91 10.25 24.02 -4.37
C PHE A 91 11.63 23.41 -4.64
N ASP A 92 12.68 24.24 -4.65
CA ASP A 92 14.04 23.77 -4.92
C ASP A 92 14.59 22.91 -3.76
N GLU A 93 14.32 23.26 -2.50
CA GLU A 93 14.74 22.47 -1.34
C GLU A 93 14.06 21.11 -1.28
N SER A 94 12.81 21.01 -1.76
CA SER A 94 12.02 19.79 -1.73
C SER A 94 12.42 18.82 -2.84
N ILE A 95 12.52 19.23 -4.11
CA ILE A 95 12.94 18.31 -5.19
C ILE A 95 14.38 17.84 -5.01
N PHE A 96 15.34 18.77 -4.89
CA PHE A 96 16.74 18.38 -4.78
C PHE A 96 17.03 17.65 -3.46
N GLY A 97 16.30 18.00 -2.40
CA GLY A 97 16.36 17.29 -1.12
C GLY A 97 15.91 15.84 -1.23
N GLN A 98 14.75 15.58 -1.86
CA GLN A 98 14.24 14.22 -2.04
C GLN A 98 15.11 13.41 -3.01
N SER A 99 15.55 13.98 -4.13
CA SER A 99 16.43 13.28 -5.07
C SER A 99 17.75 12.86 -4.42
N ARG A 100 18.39 13.76 -3.65
CA ARG A 100 19.61 13.42 -2.89
C ARG A 100 19.35 12.35 -1.84
N ARG A 101 18.16 12.35 -1.21
CA ARG A 101 17.77 11.31 -0.26
C ARG A 101 17.67 9.96 -0.94
N MET A 102 16.97 9.85 -2.08
CA MET A 102 16.86 8.59 -2.82
C MET A 102 18.22 8.02 -3.19
N VAL A 103 19.15 8.86 -3.67
CA VAL A 103 20.52 8.41 -3.99
C VAL A 103 21.22 7.87 -2.75
N ARG A 104 21.11 8.56 -1.60
CA ARG A 104 21.69 8.07 -0.34
C ARG A 104 21.08 6.74 0.12
N GLU A 105 19.75 6.59 0.10
CA GLU A 105 19.11 5.34 0.50
C GLU A 105 19.47 4.19 -0.44
N PHE A 106 19.60 4.47 -1.74
CA PHE A 106 20.06 3.47 -2.71
C PHE A 106 21.51 3.05 -2.46
N SER A 107 22.42 4.01 -2.21
CA SER A 107 23.79 3.70 -1.80
C SER A 107 23.83 2.87 -0.51
N ALA A 108 23.06 3.24 0.51
CA ALA A 108 23.00 2.49 1.76
C ALA A 108 22.50 1.04 1.58
N LEU A 109 21.57 0.81 0.65
CA LEU A 109 21.14 -0.54 0.27
C LEU A 109 22.26 -1.32 -0.42
N LEU A 110 22.97 -0.71 -1.38
CA LEU A 110 24.10 -1.35 -2.06
C LEU A 110 25.24 -1.67 -1.08
N ASP A 111 25.53 -0.77 -0.14
CA ASP A 111 26.54 -0.97 0.89
C ASP A 111 26.16 -2.16 1.79
N ALA A 112 24.90 -2.24 2.24
CA ALA A 112 24.42 -3.37 3.04
C ALA A 112 24.54 -4.71 2.30
N VAL A 113 24.13 -4.76 1.03
CA VAL A 113 24.27 -5.98 0.19
C VAL A 113 25.75 -6.37 0.02
N THR A 114 26.61 -5.39 -0.24
CA THR A 114 28.04 -5.64 -0.48
C THR A 114 28.71 -6.14 0.79
N GLN A 115 28.46 -5.51 1.94
CA GLN A 115 29.01 -5.90 3.24
C GLN A 115 28.57 -7.32 3.64
N SER A 116 27.32 -7.70 3.39
CA SER A 116 26.87 -9.07 3.69
C SER A 116 27.64 -10.11 2.87
N VAL A 117 27.87 -9.86 1.59
CA VAL A 117 28.54 -10.82 0.69
C VAL A 117 30.07 -10.84 0.88
N GLU A 118 30.68 -9.74 1.31
CA GLU A 118 32.13 -9.63 1.51
C GLU A 118 32.64 -10.36 2.76
N ASN A 119 31.80 -10.52 3.79
CA ASN A 119 32.24 -11.06 5.08
C ASN A 119 32.40 -12.59 5.07
N ASP A 120 31.42 -13.33 4.53
CA ASP A 120 31.44 -14.80 4.55
C ASP A 120 30.96 -15.46 3.24
N HIS A 121 30.81 -14.68 2.16
CA HIS A 121 30.27 -15.11 0.87
C HIS A 121 28.87 -15.75 0.95
N SER A 122 28.14 -15.48 2.02
CA SER A 122 26.75 -15.87 2.23
C SER A 122 25.95 -14.68 2.75
N VAL A 123 24.64 -14.84 2.90
CA VAL A 123 23.78 -13.83 3.54
C VAL A 123 23.04 -14.53 4.65
N ASP A 124 23.36 -14.17 5.89
CA ASP A 124 22.70 -14.77 7.06
C ASP A 124 21.28 -14.18 7.27
N PRO A 125 20.43 -14.80 8.11
CA PRO A 125 19.07 -14.29 8.36
C PRO A 125 19.00 -12.86 8.91
N ARG A 126 19.98 -12.40 9.69
CA ARG A 126 20.08 -11.03 10.23
C ARG A 126 20.47 -10.05 9.13
N GLU A 127 21.42 -10.41 8.29
CA GLU A 127 21.80 -9.62 7.12
C GLU A 127 20.65 -9.48 6.13
N ALA A 128 19.90 -10.56 5.89
CA ALA A 128 18.68 -10.51 5.09
C ALA A 128 17.62 -9.56 5.68
N ILE A 129 17.51 -9.47 7.01
CA ILE A 129 16.65 -8.49 7.70
C ILE A 129 17.16 -7.07 7.49
N GLU A 130 18.47 -6.82 7.58
CA GLU A 130 19.04 -5.50 7.33
C GLU A 130 18.81 -5.04 5.88
N ILE A 131 19.11 -5.91 4.90
CA ILE A 131 18.86 -5.64 3.48
C ILE A 131 17.37 -5.35 3.24
N ARG A 132 16.48 -6.12 3.89
CA ARG A 132 15.04 -5.86 3.83
C ARG A 132 14.70 -4.47 4.35
N GLN A 133 15.27 -4.07 5.49
CA GLN A 133 15.00 -2.76 6.08
C GLN A 133 15.51 -1.61 5.19
N ARG A 134 16.71 -1.72 4.62
CA ARG A 134 17.23 -0.72 3.66
C ARG A 134 16.36 -0.61 2.40
N TRP A 135 15.86 -1.74 1.91
CA TRP A 135 14.91 -1.75 0.80
C TRP A 135 13.60 -1.03 1.16
N GLU A 136 13.10 -1.22 2.37
CA GLU A 136 11.91 -0.54 2.87
C GLU A 136 12.08 0.98 2.99
N ASP A 137 13.25 1.42 3.48
CA ASP A 137 13.60 2.83 3.58
C ASP A 137 13.67 3.50 2.19
N LEU A 138 14.32 2.84 1.22
CA LEU A 138 14.39 3.32 -0.17
C LEU A 138 12.99 3.44 -0.79
N LYS A 139 12.17 2.39 -0.69
CA LYS A 139 10.79 2.43 -1.20
C LYS A 139 9.99 3.56 -0.57
N SER A 140 10.10 3.73 0.74
CA SER A 140 9.44 4.82 1.46
C SER A 140 9.94 6.19 0.99
N SER A 141 11.24 6.34 0.70
CA SER A 141 11.77 7.61 0.18
C SER A 141 11.23 7.92 -1.22
N VAL A 142 11.10 6.92 -2.09
CA VAL A 142 10.57 7.09 -3.45
C VAL A 142 9.07 7.37 -3.43
N GLU A 143 8.31 6.63 -2.63
CA GLU A 143 6.86 6.82 -2.49
C GLU A 143 6.51 8.24 -2.00
N ARG A 144 7.31 8.81 -1.09
CA ARG A 144 7.12 10.19 -0.60
C ARG A 144 7.21 11.20 -1.74
N PHE A 145 8.15 11.01 -2.64
CA PHE A 145 8.32 11.89 -3.78
C PHE A 145 7.15 11.75 -4.76
N VAL A 146 6.72 10.52 -5.06
CA VAL A 146 5.54 10.27 -5.92
C VAL A 146 4.30 10.94 -5.34
N ILE A 147 4.00 10.73 -4.06
CA ILE A 147 2.86 11.38 -3.37
C ILE A 147 2.97 12.91 -3.44
N SER A 148 4.18 13.45 -3.30
CA SER A 148 4.41 14.90 -3.38
C SER A 148 4.15 15.45 -4.80
N CYS A 149 4.54 14.70 -5.84
CA CYS A 149 4.19 15.00 -7.23
C CYS A 149 2.66 14.95 -7.45
N GLU A 150 1.99 13.89 -7.00
CA GLU A 150 0.54 13.70 -7.16
C GLU A 150 -0.28 14.79 -6.46
N ARG A 151 0.26 15.36 -5.37
CA ARG A 151 -0.34 16.50 -4.65
C ARG A 151 -0.03 17.87 -5.26
N GLY A 152 0.76 17.94 -6.33
CA GLY A 152 1.15 19.21 -6.96
C GLY A 152 2.11 20.06 -6.11
N LEU A 153 2.82 19.47 -5.14
CA LEU A 153 3.79 20.20 -4.30
C LEU A 153 5.00 20.70 -5.09
N TYR A 154 5.18 20.17 -6.30
CA TYR A 154 6.22 20.54 -7.24
C TYR A 154 5.69 21.35 -8.44
N ASP A 155 4.44 21.84 -8.38
CA ASP A 155 3.98 22.77 -9.42
C ASP A 155 4.53 24.17 -9.14
N ARG A 156 5.27 24.71 -10.12
CA ARG A 156 5.63 26.13 -10.13
C ARG A 156 4.33 26.92 -10.26
N ARG A 157 3.82 27.49 -9.16
CA ARG A 157 2.77 28.52 -9.27
C ARG A 157 3.34 29.64 -10.14
N PRO A 158 2.67 30.05 -11.23
CA PRO A 158 3.12 31.18 -12.01
C PRO A 158 3.11 32.40 -11.09
N ASP A 159 4.26 33.06 -11.03
CA ASP A 159 4.45 34.32 -10.33
C ASP A 159 3.38 35.29 -10.85
N LYS A 160 2.45 35.71 -9.98
CA LYS A 160 1.46 36.74 -10.33
C LYS A 160 2.23 38.05 -10.47
N ARG A 161 2.71 38.33 -11.69
CA ARG A 161 3.14 39.66 -12.12
C ARG A 161 1.93 40.56 -12.32
#